data_AF-A0A965Y491-F1
#
_entry.id   AF-A0A965Y491-F1
#
_cell.length_a   1.000
_cell.length_b   1.000
_cell.length_c   1.000
_cell.angle_alpha   90.00
_cell.angle_beta   90.00
_cell.angle_gamma   90.00
#
_symmetry.space_group_name_H-M   'P 1'
#
loop_
_entity.id
_entity.type
_entity.pdbx_description
1 polymer ?
#
loop_
_entity_poly.entity_id
_entity_poly.type
_entity_poly.pdbx_seq_one_letter_code
_entity_poly.pdbx_strand_id
1 'polypeptide(L)'
;MSEETAVKIASGFGGGMRTGDTCGAVTGAIMVIGLRYGSGECVTAAGRAGVNGKVLEFTRRFREKHGSLYCRDLLGCDTGTPEGIAKARERNLFRTICPVFVEDAAAILEEIEKEEA
;
A
#
# COMPACT_ATOMS: atom_id res chain seq x y z
N MET A 1 -3.80 -16.73 -6.82
CA MET A 1 -4.96 -16.11 -6.14
C MET A 1 -5.96 -15.69 -7.22
N SER A 2 -7.26 -15.91 -7.03
CA SER A 2 -8.26 -15.42 -7.98
C SER A 2 -8.52 -13.92 -7.78
N GLU A 3 -9.01 -13.25 -8.81
CA GLU A 3 -9.42 -11.85 -8.73
C GLU A 3 -10.47 -11.62 -7.64
N GLU A 4 -11.48 -12.49 -7.55
CA GLU A 4 -12.53 -12.41 -6.53
C GLU A 4 -11.96 -12.43 -5.11
N THR A 5 -11.02 -13.33 -4.82
CA THR A 5 -10.36 -13.40 -3.51
C THR A 5 -9.54 -12.13 -3.25
N ALA A 6 -8.81 -11.63 -4.25
CA ALA A 6 -8.02 -10.42 -4.12
C ALA A 6 -8.89 -9.20 -3.78
N VAL A 7 -10.01 -9.03 -4.50
CA VAL A 7 -10.98 -7.94 -4.25
C VAL A 7 -11.57 -8.04 -2.85
N LYS A 8 -11.99 -9.24 -2.41
CA LYS A 8 -12.55 -9.44 -1.06
C LYS A 8 -11.55 -9.05 0.03
N ILE A 9 -10.29 -9.50 -0.09
CA ILE A 9 -9.24 -9.19 0.89
C ILE A 9 -8.93 -7.69 0.90
N ALA A 10 -8.75 -7.08 -0.28
CA ALA A 10 -8.33 -5.68 -0.40
C ALA A 10 -9.45 -4.67 -0.09
N SER A 11 -10.72 -5.11 -0.04
CA SER A 11 -11.89 -4.23 0.17
C SER A 11 -11.81 -3.37 1.43
N GLY A 12 -11.06 -3.80 2.44
CA GLY A 12 -10.86 -3.07 3.69
C GLY A 12 -9.76 -2.01 3.68
N PHE A 13 -8.93 -1.92 2.64
CA PHE A 13 -7.73 -1.06 2.67
C PHE A 13 -7.99 0.40 2.29
N GLY A 14 -9.14 0.71 1.67
CA GLY A 14 -9.47 2.05 1.18
C GLY A 14 -9.48 3.14 2.26
N GLY A 15 -9.04 4.35 1.90
CA GLY A 15 -8.99 5.50 2.81
C GLY A 15 -8.04 5.31 4.00
N GLY A 16 -6.98 4.51 3.81
CA GLY A 16 -6.09 4.08 4.86
C GLY A 16 -6.83 3.30 5.95
N MET A 17 -7.49 2.20 5.56
CA MET A 17 -8.36 1.40 6.43
C MET A 17 -9.47 2.19 7.12
N ARG A 18 -9.96 3.24 6.45
CA ARG A 18 -10.97 4.18 6.99
C ARG A 18 -10.52 4.98 8.22
N THR A 19 -9.24 4.94 8.57
CA THR A 19 -8.71 5.72 9.70
C THR A 19 -7.88 6.91 9.22
N GLY A 20 -7.55 7.01 7.93
CA GLY A 20 -6.64 8.01 7.40
C GLY A 20 -5.16 7.65 7.57
N ASP A 21 -4.86 6.43 8.05
CA ASP A 21 -3.49 5.96 8.30
C ASP A 21 -2.87 5.38 7.02
N THR A 22 -2.07 4.30 7.12
CA THR A 22 -1.28 3.76 6.02
C THR A 22 -2.09 3.59 4.73
N CYS A 23 -1.60 4.16 3.63
CA CYS A 23 -2.24 4.17 2.33
C CYS A 23 -2.63 2.76 1.87
N GLY A 24 -3.82 2.62 1.30
CA GLY A 24 -4.31 1.32 0.84
C GLY A 24 -3.43 0.67 -0.24
N ALA A 25 -2.80 1.47 -1.11
CA ALA A 25 -1.82 0.99 -2.08
C ALA A 25 -0.56 0.42 -1.39
N VAL A 26 -0.08 1.08 -0.34
CA VAL A 26 1.06 0.62 0.48
C VAL A 26 0.72 -0.69 1.20
N THR A 27 -0.46 -0.77 1.83
CA THR A 27 -0.92 -2.00 2.49
C THR A 27 -1.09 -3.16 1.50
N GLY A 28 -1.67 -2.89 0.33
CA GLY A 28 -1.81 -3.88 -0.74
C GLY A 28 -0.46 -4.36 -1.27
N ALA A 29 0.52 -3.46 -1.44
CA ALA A 29 1.85 -3.83 -1.87
C ALA A 29 2.59 -4.69 -0.84
N ILE A 30 2.47 -4.38 0.45
CA ILE A 30 3.01 -5.21 1.55
C ILE A 30 2.39 -6.60 1.53
N MET A 31 1.08 -6.71 1.24
CA MET A 31 0.42 -8.00 1.05
C MET A 31 1.02 -8.78 -0.13
N VAL A 32 1.28 -8.13 -1.27
CA VAL A 32 1.92 -8.76 -2.43
C VAL A 32 3.34 -9.24 -2.10
N ILE A 33 4.13 -8.44 -1.38
CA ILE A 33 5.46 -8.84 -0.89
C ILE A 33 5.36 -10.10 -0.02
N GLY A 34 4.42 -10.14 0.92
CA GLY A 34 4.19 -11.31 1.75
C GLY A 34 3.81 -12.56 0.94
N LEU A 35 2.97 -12.41 -0.09
CA LEU A 35 2.59 -13.50 -0.99
C LEU A 35 3.75 -14.00 -1.85
N ARG A 36 4.66 -13.11 -2.26
CA ARG A 36 5.77 -13.43 -3.17
C ARG A 36 6.98 -14.03 -2.47
N TYR A 37 7.35 -13.47 -1.31
CA TYR A 37 8.60 -13.77 -0.60
C TYR A 37 8.37 -14.52 0.73
N GLY A 38 7.11 -14.64 1.17
CA GLY A 38 6.76 -15.42 2.34
C GLY A 38 6.90 -16.92 2.13
N SER A 39 7.12 -17.64 3.23
CA SER A 39 7.19 -19.10 3.26
C SER A 39 6.69 -19.63 4.61
N GLY A 40 6.66 -20.96 4.78
CA GLY A 40 6.32 -21.58 6.07
C GLY A 40 7.25 -21.16 7.22
N GLU A 41 8.49 -20.79 6.91
CA GLU A 41 9.48 -20.34 7.91
C GLU A 41 9.16 -18.96 8.50
N CYS A 42 8.27 -18.19 7.85
CA CYS A 42 7.84 -16.88 8.31
C CYS A 42 7.03 -16.91 9.61
N VAL A 43 6.86 -18.06 10.26
CA VAL A 43 6.40 -18.15 11.65
C VAL A 43 7.43 -17.60 12.65
N THR A 44 8.73 -17.63 12.29
CA THR A 44 9.82 -17.08 13.10
C THR A 44 10.24 -15.67 12.65
N ALA A 45 10.93 -14.94 13.52
CA ALA A 45 11.51 -13.66 13.15
C ALA A 45 12.58 -13.81 12.05
N ALA A 46 13.42 -14.84 12.15
CA ALA A 46 14.47 -15.13 11.15
C ALA A 46 13.87 -15.43 9.77
N GLY A 47 12.82 -16.25 9.71
CA GLY A 47 12.14 -16.55 8.44
C GLY A 47 11.39 -15.35 7.84
N ARG A 48 11.09 -14.30 8.63
CA ARG A 48 10.52 -13.03 8.11
C ARG A 48 11.58 -12.02 7.68
N ALA A 49 12.86 -12.26 7.90
CA ALA A 49 13.91 -11.27 7.65
C ALA A 49 13.93 -10.79 6.19
N GLY A 50 13.83 -11.70 5.23
CA GLY A 50 13.78 -11.36 3.80
C GLY A 50 12.54 -10.53 3.42
N VAL A 51 11.35 -10.97 3.85
CA VAL A 51 10.08 -10.26 3.65
C VAL A 51 10.15 -8.85 4.26
N ASN A 52 10.65 -8.73 5.49
CA ASN A 52 10.80 -7.43 6.16
C ASN A 52 11.77 -6.51 5.41
N GLY A 53 12.88 -7.04 4.90
CA GLY A 53 13.81 -6.30 4.05
C GLY A 53 13.11 -5.72 2.81
N LYS A 54 12.26 -6.52 2.15
CA LYS A 54 11.47 -6.06 0.99
C LYS A 54 10.42 -5.03 1.36
N VAL A 55 9.73 -5.18 2.49
CA VAL A 55 8.79 -4.17 2.99
C VAL A 55 9.51 -2.84 3.29
N LEU A 56 10.69 -2.89 3.92
CA LEU A 56 11.49 -1.69 4.20
C LEU A 56 11.93 -1.00 2.92
N GLU A 57 12.39 -1.75 1.92
CA GLU A 57 12.81 -1.19 0.65
C GLU A 57 11.64 -0.56 -0.13
N PHE A 58 10.51 -1.27 -0.23
CA PHE A 58 9.30 -0.75 -0.86
C PHE A 58 8.83 0.54 -0.18
N THR A 59 8.71 0.53 1.15
CA THR A 59 8.23 1.70 1.90
C THR A 59 9.19 2.89 1.82
N ARG A 60 10.50 2.64 1.76
CA ARG A 60 11.51 3.68 1.49
C ARG A 60 11.27 4.34 0.13
N ARG A 61 11.21 3.55 -0.95
CA ARG A 61 10.99 4.06 -2.32
C ARG A 61 9.67 4.81 -2.47
N PHE A 62 8.58 4.26 -1.91
CA PHE A 62 7.27 4.93 -1.94
C PHE A 62 7.31 6.27 -1.20
N ARG A 63 7.94 6.31 -0.02
CA ARG A 63 8.11 7.56 0.75
C ARG A 63 9.00 8.57 0.03
N GLU A 64 10.08 8.14 -0.63
CA GLU A 64 10.93 9.03 -1.42
C GLU A 64 10.16 9.67 -2.57
N LYS A 65 9.27 8.92 -3.23
CA LYS A 65 8.46 9.40 -4.34
C LYS A 65 7.29 10.30 -3.92
N HIS A 66 6.62 9.98 -2.81
CA HIS A 66 5.37 10.63 -2.42
C HIS A 66 5.42 11.41 -1.10
N GLY A 67 6.53 11.37 -0.37
CA GLY A 67 6.76 12.10 0.87
C GLY A 67 6.13 11.48 2.13
N SER A 68 5.11 10.63 2.01
CA SER A 68 4.48 9.95 3.15
C SER A 68 3.99 8.55 2.80
N LEU A 69 3.66 7.77 3.82
CA LEU A 69 2.92 6.51 3.71
C LEU A 69 1.47 6.64 4.19
N TYR A 70 1.12 7.74 4.88
CA TYR A 70 -0.19 7.94 5.46
C TYR A 70 -1.15 8.58 4.45
N CYS A 71 -2.34 8.00 4.31
CA CYS A 71 -3.40 8.44 3.42
C CYS A 71 -3.78 9.91 3.67
N ARG A 72 -3.85 10.33 4.95
CA ARG A 72 -4.16 11.71 5.34
C ARG A 72 -3.17 12.72 4.76
N ASP A 73 -1.88 12.39 4.77
CA ASP A 73 -0.81 13.27 4.29
C ASP A 73 -0.79 13.30 2.76
N LEU A 74 -0.89 12.11 2.16
CA LEU A 74 -0.87 11.94 0.70
C LEU A 74 -2.03 12.67 0.01
N LEU A 75 -3.22 12.69 0.63
CA LEU A 75 -4.40 13.37 0.09
C LEU A 75 -4.53 14.83 0.58
N GLY A 76 -3.78 15.21 1.63
CA GLY A 76 -3.92 16.49 2.31
C GLY A 76 -5.28 16.65 3.03
N CYS A 77 -5.94 15.55 3.36
CA CYS A 77 -7.19 15.53 4.12
C CYS A 77 -7.38 14.20 4.84
N ASP A 78 -7.95 14.25 6.04
CA ASP A 78 -8.11 13.07 6.90
C ASP A 78 -9.32 12.20 6.50
N THR A 79 -9.07 11.08 5.81
CA THR A 79 -10.13 10.14 5.44
C THR A 79 -10.66 9.30 6.61
N GLY A 80 -10.14 9.49 7.83
CA GLY A 80 -10.69 8.96 9.08
C GLY A 80 -11.85 9.79 9.65
N THR A 81 -12.10 10.99 9.12
CA THR A 81 -13.21 11.85 9.55
C THR A 81 -14.25 12.05 8.45
N PRO A 82 -15.53 12.28 8.81
CA PRO A 82 -16.56 12.64 7.84
C PRO A 82 -16.18 13.86 6.97
N GLU A 83 -15.56 14.87 7.58
CA GLU A 83 -15.16 16.11 6.92
C GLU A 83 -14.05 15.87 5.90
N GLY A 84 -13.04 15.06 6.22
CA GLY A 84 -11.97 14.76 5.28
C GLY A 84 -12.41 13.84 4.14
N ILE A 85 -13.34 12.91 4.39
CA ILE A 85 -13.99 12.15 3.30
C ILE A 85 -14.77 13.08 2.37
N ALA A 86 -15.51 14.05 2.91
CA ALA A 86 -16.25 15.02 2.10
C ALA A 86 -15.29 15.84 1.22
N LYS A 87 -14.20 16.36 1.80
CA LYS A 87 -13.15 17.09 1.05
C LYS A 87 -12.50 16.23 -0.04
N ALA A 88 -12.20 14.97 0.26
CA ALA A 88 -11.61 14.05 -0.72
C ALA A 88 -12.54 13.79 -1.91
N ARG A 89 -13.87 13.71 -1.65
CA ARG A 89 -14.89 13.56 -2.70
C ARG A 89 -15.08 14.83 -3.52
N GLU A 90 -15.17 15.98 -2.87
CA GLU A 90 -15.29 17.29 -3.52
C GLU A 90 -14.13 17.54 -4.49
N ARG A 91 -12.91 17.21 -4.06
CA ARG A 91 -11.68 17.31 -4.88
C ARG A 91 -11.46 16.11 -5.81
N ASN A 92 -12.37 15.15 -5.85
CA ASN A 92 -12.31 13.93 -6.66
C ASN A 92 -10.99 13.13 -6.51
N LEU A 93 -10.38 13.13 -5.32
CA LEU A 93 -9.04 12.58 -5.10
C LEU A 93 -8.98 11.06 -5.28
N PHE A 94 -10.07 10.35 -4.92
CA PHE A 94 -10.14 8.90 -5.05
C PHE A 94 -10.06 8.41 -6.51
N ARG A 95 -10.37 9.26 -7.49
CA ARG A 95 -10.33 8.93 -8.92
C ARG A 95 -9.16 9.57 -9.65
N THR A 96 -8.54 10.60 -9.08
CA THR A 96 -7.49 11.39 -9.76
C THR A 96 -6.11 11.18 -9.15
N ILE A 97 -6.03 10.92 -7.84
CA ILE A 97 -4.76 10.78 -7.11
C ILE A 97 -4.55 9.33 -6.63
N CYS A 98 -5.57 8.69 -6.05
CA CYS A 98 -5.41 7.31 -5.57
C CYS A 98 -4.95 6.30 -6.65
N PRO A 99 -5.43 6.36 -7.93
CA PRO A 99 -4.93 5.46 -8.97
C PRO A 99 -3.43 5.60 -9.23
N VAL A 100 -2.90 6.83 -9.20
CA VAL A 100 -1.46 7.09 -9.35
C VAL A 100 -0.65 6.37 -8.28
N PHE A 101 -1.12 6.40 -7.01
CA PHE A 101 -0.45 5.65 -5.93
C PHE A 101 -0.51 4.13 -6.11
N VAL A 102 -1.57 3.60 -6.72
CA VAL A 102 -1.69 2.16 -7.01
C VAL A 102 -0.73 1.78 -8.13
N GLU A 103 -0.69 2.55 -9.21
CA GLU A 103 0.24 2.37 -10.34
C GLU A 103 1.69 2.46 -9.88
N ASP A 104 2.02 3.48 -9.09
CA ASP A 104 3.37 3.67 -8.58
C ASP A 104 3.78 2.58 -7.58
N ALA A 105 2.87 2.12 -6.72
CA ALA A 105 3.14 0.99 -5.86
C ALA A 105 3.42 -0.29 -6.66
N ALA A 106 2.65 -0.55 -7.73
CA ALA A 106 2.88 -1.69 -8.60
C ALA A 106 4.23 -1.58 -9.33
N ALA A 107 4.56 -0.40 -9.87
CA ALA A 107 5.84 -0.16 -10.55
C ALA A 107 7.04 -0.39 -9.62
N ILE A 108 6.99 0.11 -8.38
CA ILE A 108 8.04 -0.11 -7.39
C ILE A 108 8.21 -1.61 -7.08
N LEU A 109 7.11 -2.37 -6.99
CA LEU A 109 7.19 -3.82 -6.79
C LEU A 109 7.85 -4.54 -7.97
N GLU A 110 7.52 -4.16 -9.20
CA GLU A 110 8.15 -4.72 -10.39
C GLU A 110 9.65 -4.40 -10.47
N GLU A 111 10.07 -3.19 -10.10
CA GLU A 111 11.48 -2.81 -10.02
C GLU A 111 12.23 -3.68 -8.99
N ILE A 112 11.66 -3.82 -7.79
CA ILE A 112 12.23 -4.65 -6.73
C ILE A 112 12.35 -6.12 -7.16
N GLU A 113 11.40 -6.64 -7.93
CA GLU A 113 11.45 -8.01 -8.45
C GLU A 113 12.50 -8.17 -9.57
N LYS A 114 12.63 -7.19 -10.48
CA LYS A 114 13.61 -7.20 -11.57
C LYS A 114 15.06 -7.12 -11.08
N GLU A 115 15.31 -6.42 -9.97
CA GLU A 115 16.65 -6.32 -9.36
C GLU A 115 17.15 -7.64 -8.74
N GLU A 116 16.27 -8.63 -8.58
CA GLU A 116 16.61 -9.96 -8.07
C GLU A 116 16.75 -11.04 -9.16
N ALA A 117 16.41 -10.69 -10.41
CA ALA A 117 16.41 -11.61 -11.54
C ALA A 117 17.79 -11.78 -12.19
#